data_AF-A0A1C5L335-F1
#
_entry.id   AF-A0A1C5L335-F1
#
_cell.length_a   1.000
_cell.length_b   1.000
_cell.length_c   1.000
_cell.angle_alpha   90.00
_cell.angle_beta   90.00
_cell.angle_gamma   90.00
#
_symmetry.space_group_name_H-M   'P 1'
#
loop_
_entity.id
_entity.type
_entity.pdbx_description
1 polymer ?
#
loop_
_entity_poly.entity_id
_entity_poly.type
_entity_poly.pdbx_seq_one_letter_code
_entity_poly.pdbx_strand_id
1 'polypeptide(L)'
;MLSYDDYSNYFKGKVNVGMFVTMNATQEFYDKMYKKEFEHYMDKFKRLNGDVVLYPCYNTLQVSDYSKFNMSSFDENVKKKTHDELFPMDLQNAYNLGYQLSR
;
A
#
# COMPACT_ATOMS: atom_id res chain seq x y z
N MET A 1 -12.28 -9.10 19.21
CA MET A 1 -11.36 -10.18 19.60
C MET A 1 -11.84 -11.47 18.99
N LEU A 2 -10.94 -12.33 18.55
CA LEU A 2 -11.29 -13.67 18.09
C LEU A 2 -11.40 -14.60 19.28
N SER A 3 -12.46 -15.39 19.29
CA SER A 3 -12.55 -16.58 20.11
C SER A 3 -11.73 -17.68 19.45
N TYR A 4 -10.90 -18.40 20.21
CA TYR A 4 -10.32 -19.66 19.75
C TYR A 4 -11.12 -20.87 20.22
N ASP A 5 -12.12 -20.66 21.08
CA ASP A 5 -13.00 -21.70 21.59
C ASP A 5 -14.08 -22.08 20.58
N ASP A 6 -14.60 -21.10 19.82
CA ASP A 6 -15.65 -21.31 18.81
C ASP A 6 -15.33 -20.64 17.46
N TYR A 7 -14.11 -20.08 17.31
CA TYR A 7 -13.67 -19.33 16.12
C TYR A 7 -14.57 -18.12 15.77
N SER A 8 -15.43 -17.69 16.69
CA SER A 8 -16.31 -16.55 16.49
C SER A 8 -15.55 -15.22 16.59
N ASN A 9 -16.10 -14.21 15.93
CA ASN A 9 -15.63 -12.83 16.04
C ASN A 9 -16.52 -12.05 17.01
N TYR A 10 -15.96 -11.70 18.18
CA TYR A 10 -16.64 -10.87 19.18
C TYR A 10 -16.69 -9.40 18.78
N PHE A 11 -15.89 -8.97 17.81
CA PHE A 11 -15.99 -7.62 17.27
C PHE A 11 -17.24 -7.51 16.39
N LYS A 12 -18.22 -6.72 16.86
CA LYS A 12 -19.48 -6.48 16.13
C LYS A 12 -19.50 -5.15 15.38
N GLY A 13 -18.46 -4.34 15.52
CA GLY A 13 -18.32 -3.09 14.77
C GLY A 13 -17.98 -3.36 13.29
N LYS A 14 -18.01 -2.28 12.51
CA LYS A 14 -17.51 -2.23 11.14
C LYS A 14 -16.36 -1.22 11.09
N VAL A 15 -15.18 -1.65 10.66
CA VAL A 15 -14.03 -0.77 10.43
C VAL A 15 -13.51 -1.02 9.04
N ASN A 16 -13.61 0.02 8.20
CA ASN A 16 -13.00 0.05 6.89
C ASN A 16 -11.49 0.30 7.02
N VAL A 17 -10.69 -0.37 6.21
CA VAL A 17 -9.23 -0.30 6.23
C VAL A 17 -8.72 0.01 4.82
N GLY A 18 -8.07 1.16 4.66
CA GLY A 18 -7.25 1.46 3.49
C GLY A 18 -5.78 1.36 3.86
N MET A 19 -5.00 0.58 3.12
CA MET A 19 -3.57 0.47 3.32
C MET A 19 -2.82 0.94 2.09
N PHE A 20 -1.98 1.96 2.28
CA PHE A 20 -1.05 2.43 1.27
C PHE A 20 0.33 1.82 1.55
N VAL A 21 0.91 1.16 0.56
CA VAL A 21 2.27 0.59 0.67
C VAL A 21 3.19 1.26 -0.34
N THR A 22 4.09 2.09 0.15
CA THR A 22 5.08 2.79 -0.68
C THR A 22 6.34 1.94 -0.81
N MET A 23 6.83 1.76 -2.02
CA MET A 23 8.03 0.95 -2.26
C MET A 23 8.93 1.53 -3.35
N ASN A 24 10.20 1.17 -3.29
CA ASN A 24 11.17 1.47 -4.35
C ASN A 24 11.08 0.49 -5.53
N ALA A 25 10.32 -0.59 -5.40
CA ALA A 25 10.15 -1.62 -6.41
C ALA A 25 9.22 -1.18 -7.55
N THR A 26 9.47 -1.69 -8.75
CA THR A 26 8.55 -1.54 -9.89
C THR A 26 7.28 -2.37 -9.66
N GLN A 27 6.22 -2.07 -10.42
CA GLN A 27 4.99 -2.86 -10.38
C GLN A 27 5.25 -4.34 -10.71
N GLU A 28 6.06 -4.63 -11.72
CA GLU A 28 6.41 -6.00 -12.08
C GLU A 28 7.08 -6.75 -10.92
N PHE A 29 8.01 -6.08 -10.23
CA PHE A 29 8.68 -6.67 -9.08
C PHE A 29 7.69 -6.92 -7.93
N TYR A 30 6.79 -5.98 -7.66
CA TYR A 30 5.72 -6.16 -6.67
C TYR A 30 4.84 -7.36 -7.01
N ASP A 31 4.34 -7.45 -8.24
CA ASP A 31 3.45 -8.52 -8.68
C ASP A 31 4.11 -9.89 -8.54
N LYS A 32 5.43 -9.97 -8.76
CA LYS A 32 6.21 -11.21 -8.65
C LYS A 32 6.61 -11.58 -7.22
N MET A 33 6.98 -10.59 -6.40
CA MET A 33 7.71 -10.85 -5.14
C MET A 33 6.96 -10.46 -3.87
N TYR A 34 5.98 -9.55 -3.94
CA TYR A 34 5.40 -8.93 -2.74
C TYR A 34 3.88 -9.00 -2.68
N LYS A 35 3.21 -9.09 -3.82
CA LYS A 35 1.76 -8.99 -3.90
C LYS A 35 1.06 -9.98 -2.99
N LYS A 36 1.48 -11.25 -3.02
CA LYS A 36 0.86 -12.32 -2.21
C LYS A 36 1.04 -12.08 -0.72
N GLU A 37 2.23 -11.61 -0.32
CA GLU A 37 2.57 -11.33 1.07
C GLU A 37 1.74 -10.16 1.61
N PHE A 38 1.58 -9.09 0.83
CA PHE A 38 0.74 -7.96 1.21
C PHE A 38 -0.75 -8.34 1.22
N GLU A 39 -1.25 -9.06 0.22
CA GLU A 39 -2.63 -9.56 0.22
C GLU A 39 -2.90 -10.45 1.44
N HIS A 40 -1.98 -11.36 1.78
CA HIS A 40 -2.07 -12.19 2.98
C HIS A 40 -2.02 -11.37 4.28
N TYR A 41 -1.20 -10.32 4.33
CA TYR A 41 -1.18 -9.40 5.46
C TYR A 41 -2.54 -8.69 5.61
N MET A 42 -3.14 -8.27 4.50
CA MET A 42 -4.41 -7.56 4.46
C MET A 42 -5.60 -8.45 4.86
N ASP A 43 -5.54 -9.75 4.60
CA ASP A 43 -6.59 -10.70 4.99
C ASP A 43 -6.91 -10.67 6.50
N LYS A 44 -5.94 -10.30 7.33
CA LYS A 44 -6.13 -10.16 8.79
C LYS A 44 -7.19 -9.10 9.13
N PHE A 45 -7.31 -8.06 8.32
CA PHE A 45 -8.26 -6.97 8.53
C PHE A 45 -9.69 -7.30 8.07
N LYS A 46 -9.89 -8.37 7.29
CA LYS A 46 -11.25 -8.83 6.91
C LYS A 46 -12.11 -9.17 8.13
N ARG A 47 -11.47 -9.48 9.26
CA ARG A 47 -12.12 -9.72 10.56
C ARG A 47 -12.70 -8.44 11.19
N LEU A 48 -12.56 -7.27 10.58
CA LEU A 48 -13.12 -6.02 11.06
C LEU A 48 -14.49 -5.69 10.45
N ASN A 49 -15.07 -6.63 9.69
CA ASN A 49 -16.40 -6.54 9.08
C ASN A 49 -16.60 -5.32 8.15
N GLY A 50 -15.51 -4.64 7.77
CA GLY A 50 -15.50 -3.50 6.86
C GLY A 50 -14.71 -3.78 5.59
N ASP A 51 -14.70 -2.79 4.70
CA ASP A 51 -14.00 -2.88 3.43
C ASP A 51 -12.49 -2.82 3.66
N VAL A 52 -11.74 -3.66 2.95
CA VAL A 52 -10.27 -3.73 3.07
C VAL A 52 -9.68 -3.49 1.69
N VAL A 53 -8.96 -2.38 1.54
CA VAL A 53 -8.38 -1.96 0.27
C VAL A 53 -6.87 -1.81 0.43
N LEU A 54 -6.11 -2.48 -0.45
CA LEU A 54 -4.66 -2.34 -0.58
C LEU A 54 -4.35 -1.47 -1.79
N TYR A 55 -3.57 -0.41 -1.59
CA TYR A 55 -3.12 0.49 -2.64
C TYR A 55 -1.58 0.53 -2.65
N PRO A 56 -0.92 -0.20 -3.57
CA PRO A 56 0.52 -0.16 -3.71
C PRO A 56 0.99 1.05 -4.54
N CYS A 57 1.94 1.81 -3.99
CA CYS A 57 2.61 2.93 -4.66
C CYS A 57 4.00 2.47 -5.12
N TYR A 58 4.19 2.36 -6.42
CA TYR A 58 5.38 1.78 -7.03
C TYR A 58 6.47 2.81 -7.29
N ASN A 59 7.71 2.32 -7.35
CA ASN A 59 8.88 3.03 -7.83
C ASN A 59 9.09 4.43 -7.20
N THR A 60 8.70 4.57 -5.93
CA THR A 60 8.74 5.84 -5.20
C THR A 60 10.16 6.41 -5.07
N LEU A 61 10.23 7.74 -4.99
CA LEU A 61 11.45 8.52 -4.75
C LEU A 61 11.82 8.42 -3.26
N GLN A 62 13.01 7.92 -2.94
CA GLN A 62 13.44 7.72 -1.54
C GLN A 62 14.28 8.87 -0.97
N VAL A 63 15.06 9.53 -1.83
CA VAL A 63 15.89 10.67 -1.45
C VAL A 63 15.74 11.77 -2.48
N SER A 64 15.87 13.02 -2.06
CA SER A 64 15.74 14.18 -2.95
C SER A 64 16.92 14.33 -3.92
N ASP A 65 18.06 13.71 -3.59
CA ASP A 65 19.33 13.85 -4.31
C ASP A 65 20.09 12.53 -4.25
N TYR A 66 19.99 11.75 -5.33
CA TYR A 66 20.61 10.42 -5.41
C TYR A 66 22.13 10.51 -5.59
N SER A 67 22.68 11.65 -6.04
CA SER A 67 24.13 11.83 -6.20
C SER A 67 24.90 11.70 -4.88
N LYS A 68 24.21 11.88 -3.75
CA LYS A 68 24.75 11.75 -2.39
C LYS A 68 24.85 10.31 -1.90
N PHE A 69 24.28 9.34 -2.62
CA PHE A 69 24.18 7.96 -2.18
C PHE A 69 24.60 7.00 -3.30
N ASN A 70 25.33 5.94 -2.95
CA ASN A 70 25.66 4.89 -3.93
C ASN A 70 24.48 3.92 -4.09
N MET A 71 23.55 4.29 -4.98
CA MET A 71 22.28 3.59 -5.21
C MET A 71 22.19 3.03 -6.63
N SER A 72 23.26 2.36 -7.09
CA SER A 72 23.41 1.88 -8.47
C SER A 72 22.32 0.92 -8.96
N SER A 73 21.55 0.31 -8.06
CA SER A 73 20.38 -0.51 -8.41
C SER A 73 19.16 0.30 -8.87
N PHE A 74 19.20 1.63 -8.79
CA PHE A 74 18.11 2.51 -9.18
C PHE A 74 18.56 3.55 -10.21
N ASP A 75 17.67 3.86 -11.15
CA ASP A 75 17.85 4.97 -12.09
C ASP A 75 17.14 6.21 -11.53
N GLU A 76 17.93 7.23 -11.17
CA GLU A 76 17.44 8.49 -10.62
C GLU A 76 16.46 9.21 -11.56
N ASN A 77 16.71 9.20 -12.87
CA ASN A 77 15.86 9.89 -13.84
C ASN A 77 14.50 9.20 -13.92
N VAL A 78 14.48 7.87 -13.91
CA VAL A 78 13.24 7.09 -13.88
C VAL A 78 12.49 7.33 -12.57
N LYS A 79 13.19 7.42 -11.44
CA LYS A 79 12.58 7.72 -10.13
C LYS A 79 11.94 9.10 -10.09
N LYS A 80 12.64 10.13 -10.57
CA LYS A 80 12.13 11.50 -10.67
C LYS A 80 10.92 11.58 -11.59
N LYS A 81 11.01 10.99 -12.79
CA LYS A 81 9.88 10.94 -13.72
C LYS A 81 8.65 10.24 -13.11
N THR A 82 8.86 9.10 -12.46
CA THR A 82 7.78 8.38 -11.76
C THR A 82 7.15 9.25 -10.69
N HIS A 83 7.96 9.98 -9.91
CA HIS A 83 7.46 10.91 -8.92
C HIS A 83 6.60 12.00 -9.56
N ASP A 84 7.10 12.67 -10.60
CA ASP A 84 6.39 13.77 -11.24
C ASP A 84 5.07 13.33 -11.90
N GLU A 85 5.02 12.11 -12.45
CA GLU A 85 3.84 11.58 -13.15
C GLU A 85 2.85 10.84 -12.24
N LEU A 86 3.32 9.93 -11.39
CA LEU A 86 2.46 9.02 -10.61
C LEU A 86 2.15 9.53 -9.20
N PHE A 87 3.06 10.24 -8.55
CA PHE A 87 2.82 10.68 -7.17
C PHE A 87 1.59 11.58 -7.03
N PRO A 88 1.32 12.56 -7.91
CA PRO A 88 0.08 13.33 -7.87
C PRO A 88 -1.17 12.45 -8.02
N MET A 89 -1.10 11.40 -8.84
CA MET A 89 -2.20 10.45 -9.03
C MET A 89 -2.41 9.59 -7.78
N ASP A 90 -1.34 9.14 -7.15
CA ASP A 90 -1.38 8.40 -5.88
C ASP A 90 -2.00 9.24 -4.76
N LEU A 91 -1.66 10.53 -4.67
CA LEU A 91 -2.29 11.46 -3.72
C LEU A 91 -3.79 11.62 -3.99
N GLN A 92 -4.19 11.76 -5.26
CA GLN A 92 -5.60 11.86 -5.62
C GLN A 92 -6.36 10.57 -5.28
N ASN A 93 -5.76 9.41 -5.54
CA ASN A 93 -6.33 8.12 -5.19
C ASN A 93 -6.40 7.93 -3.67
N ALA A 94 -5.41 8.42 -2.91
CA ALA A 94 -5.46 8.44 -1.46
C ALA A 94 -6.62 9.27 -0.91
N TYR A 95 -6.83 10.46 -1.45
CA TYR A 95 -7.98 11.29 -1.12
C TYR A 95 -9.31 10.60 -1.44
N ASN A 96 -9.44 10.06 -2.67
CA ASN A 96 -10.66 9.40 -3.13
C ASN A 96 -10.99 8.16 -2.28
N LEU A 97 -9.98 7.34 -1.97
CA LEU A 97 -10.16 6.16 -1.13
C LEU A 97 -10.55 6.57 0.30
N GLY A 98 -9.88 7.57 0.88
CA GLY A 98 -10.24 8.10 2.20
C GLY A 98 -11.69 8.58 2.24
N TYR A 99 -12.13 9.32 1.22
CA TYR A 99 -13.53 9.74 1.08
C TYR A 99 -14.47 8.53 1.03
N GLN A 100 -14.18 7.52 0.20
CA GLN A 100 -15.01 6.32 0.09
C GLN A 100 -15.12 5.53 1.41
N LEU A 101 -14.00 5.34 2.11
CA LEU A 101 -13.96 4.54 3.34
C LEU A 101 -14.58 5.26 4.55
N SER A 102 -14.73 6.59 4.50
CA SER A 102 -15.31 7.41 5.58
C SER A 102 -16.84 7.43 5.62
N ARG A 103 -17.51 6.84 4.62
CA ARG A 103 -18.98 6.85 4.48
C ARG A 103 -19.63 5.64 5.15
#